data_AF-A0A402A6E0-F1
#
_entry.id   AF-A0A402A6E0-F1
#
_cell.length_a   1.000
_cell.length_b   1.000
_cell.length_c   1.000
_cell.angle_alpha   90.00
_cell.angle_beta   90.00
_cell.angle_gamma   90.00
#
_symmetry.space_group_name_H-M   'P 1'
#
loop_
_entity.id
_entity.type
_entity.pdbx_description
1 polymer ?
#
loop_
_entity_poly.entity_id
_entity_poly.type
_entity_poly.pdbx_seq_one_letter_code
_entity_poly.pdbx_strand_id
1 'polypeptide(L)'
;MEKDGIDASLGLAFSLKLFEQYHKSGILQADLHHVPGIRGRCRGYLHLVEGKVVSCTVEDKQGQRFQINKEVLTRLDSEKGPFEWTLVSSSSTPSAVRSEPASPHLRRVAPLELEKLDGWSYRHKMMLSLVFELIDGHRTIDDVKAAAPLPTNVIEEAIQILLAMNVINIS
;
A
#
# COMPACT_ATOMS: atom_id res chain seq x y z
N MET A 1 22.08 -11.12 1.78
CA MET A 1 21.58 -10.21 2.83
C MET A 1 21.50 -8.83 2.21
N GLU A 2 20.46 -8.58 1.42
CA GLU A 2 20.24 -7.26 0.81
C GLU A 2 19.54 -6.36 1.83
N LYS A 3 20.21 -5.25 2.16
CA LYS A 3 19.63 -4.13 2.91
C LYS A 3 18.88 -3.24 1.90
N ASP A 4 17.72 -3.67 1.42
CA ASP A 4 16.83 -2.83 0.61
C ASP A 4 15.94 -1.93 1.49
N GLY A 5 16.59 -1.24 2.43
CA GLY A 5 15.95 -0.25 3.30
C GLY A 5 16.35 1.14 2.84
N ILE A 6 15.39 1.98 2.45
CA ILE A 6 15.69 3.41 2.25
C ILE A 6 15.84 4.04 3.64
N ASP A 7 17.02 4.57 3.90
CA ASP A 7 17.31 5.35 5.10
C ASP A 7 16.51 6.66 5.07
N ALA A 8 15.64 6.83 6.06
CA ALA A 8 14.76 7.98 6.25
C ALA A 8 15.05 8.73 7.56
N SER A 9 16.26 8.53 8.11
CA SER A 9 16.76 9.18 9.34
C SER A 9 16.97 10.70 9.24
N LEU A 10 16.74 11.31 8.07
CA LEU A 10 16.80 12.77 7.89
C LEU A 10 15.60 13.52 8.50
N GLY A 11 14.65 12.78 9.08
CA GLY A 11 13.46 13.31 9.75
C GLY A 11 12.19 12.86 9.05
N LEU A 12 11.24 12.35 9.84
CA LEU A 12 10.02 11.71 9.36
C LEU A 12 9.21 12.65 8.46
N ALA A 13 9.07 13.92 8.84
CA ALA A 13 8.31 14.91 8.08
C ALA A 13 8.87 15.12 6.66
N PHE A 14 10.19 15.17 6.53
CA PHE A 14 10.89 15.35 5.26
C PHE A 14 10.79 14.08 4.42
N SER A 15 11.08 12.92 5.03
CA SER A 15 11.01 11.63 4.37
C SER A 15 9.62 11.33 3.82
N LEU A 16 8.55 11.65 4.58
CA LEU A 16 7.16 11.51 4.10
C LEU A 16 6.87 12.35 2.86
N LYS A 17 7.38 13.60 2.78
CA LYS A 17 7.22 14.43 1.58
C LYS A 17 7.94 13.85 0.37
N LEU A 18 9.14 13.29 0.57
CA LEU A 18 9.84 12.58 -0.49
C LEU A 18 9.07 11.34 -0.94
N PHE A 19 8.57 10.54 -0.01
CA PHE A 19 7.78 9.36 -0.35
C PHE A 19 6.50 9.69 -1.09
N GLU A 20 5.81 10.77 -0.72
CA GLU A 20 4.67 11.32 -1.47
C GLU A 20 5.07 11.73 -2.89
N GLN A 21 6.16 12.49 -3.04
CA GLN A 21 6.65 12.94 -4.35
C GLN A 21 7.06 11.78 -5.28
N TYR A 22 7.65 10.72 -4.72
CA TYR A 22 8.11 9.55 -5.47
C TYR A 22 7.11 8.37 -5.44
N HIS A 23 5.89 8.59 -4.95
CA HIS A 23 4.83 7.59 -4.84
C HIS A 23 5.29 6.26 -4.21
N LYS A 24 6.12 6.33 -3.17
CA LYS A 24 6.71 5.13 -2.53
C LYS A 24 5.69 4.43 -1.64
N SER A 25 5.57 3.11 -1.82
CA SER A 25 4.77 2.23 -0.97
C SER A 25 5.66 1.35 -0.11
N GLY A 26 5.19 1.01 1.08
CA GLY A 26 5.90 0.14 2.01
C GLY A 26 5.62 0.45 3.47
N ILE A 27 6.41 -0.13 4.35
CA ILE A 27 6.30 0.10 5.80
C ILE A 27 7.51 0.89 6.26
N LEU A 28 7.27 2.10 6.75
CA LEU A 28 8.25 2.87 7.50
C LEU A 28 8.26 2.36 8.94
N GLN A 29 9.44 2.00 9.44
CA GLN A 29 9.57 1.56 10.84
C GLN A 29 10.76 2.22 11.52
N ALA A 30 10.62 2.53 12.81
CA ALA A 30 11.69 3.07 13.65
C ALA A 30 11.50 2.63 15.10
N ASP A 31 12.62 2.49 15.83
CA ASP A 31 12.57 2.32 17.28
C ASP A 31 12.39 3.69 17.95
N LEU A 32 11.34 3.81 18.77
CA LEU A 32 10.93 5.03 19.45
C LEU A 32 11.27 4.97 20.94
N HIS A 33 11.98 5.99 21.41
CA HIS A 33 12.31 6.16 22.82
C HIS A 33 11.28 7.10 23.45
N HIS A 34 10.22 6.52 24.05
CA HIS A 34 9.15 7.21 24.79
C HIS A 34 8.03 7.81 23.94
N VAL A 35 6.99 7.02 23.68
CA VAL A 35 5.75 7.46 23.04
C VAL A 35 4.73 7.89 24.11
N PRO A 36 4.07 9.06 23.98
CA PRO A 36 3.06 9.50 24.94
C PRO A 36 1.96 8.45 25.15
N GLY A 37 1.70 8.11 26.41
CA GLY A 37 0.69 7.10 26.78
C GLY A 37 1.18 5.65 26.75
N ILE A 38 2.40 5.38 26.27
CA ILE A 38 2.97 4.03 26.20
C ILE A 38 4.25 3.96 27.04
N ARG A 39 4.35 2.96 27.92
CA ARG A 39 5.50 2.83 28.82
C ARG A 39 6.65 2.11 28.12
N GLY A 40 7.80 2.78 28.03
CA GLY A 40 9.06 2.18 27.62
C GLY A 40 9.47 2.47 26.17
N ARG A 41 10.33 1.61 25.63
CA ARG A 41 10.74 1.64 24.21
C ARG A 41 9.64 0.99 23.38
N CYS A 42 9.33 1.58 22.25
CA CYS A 42 8.30 1.12 21.35
C CYS A 42 8.86 1.08 19.93
N ARG A 43 8.14 0.45 19.01
CA ARG A 43 8.45 0.52 17.57
C ARG A 43 7.32 1.19 16.84
N GLY A 44 7.61 2.27 16.13
CA GLY A 44 6.65 2.97 15.29
C GLY A 44 6.58 2.35 13.91
N TYR A 45 5.39 2.29 13.35
CA TYR A 45 5.11 1.79 12.01
C TYR A 45 4.20 2.78 11.27
N LEU A 46 4.59 3.18 10.07
CA LEU A 46 3.75 3.92 9.13
C LEU A 46 3.60 3.11 7.85
N HIS A 47 2.37 2.76 7.52
CA HIS A 47 2.06 2.12 6.25
C HIS A 47 1.86 3.19 5.18
N LEU A 48 2.66 3.11 4.12
CA LEU A 48 2.64 4.01 2.98
C LEU A 48 2.07 3.30 1.77
N VAL A 49 1.09 3.93 1.11
CA VAL A 49 0.55 3.51 -0.19
C VAL A 49 0.61 4.72 -1.11
N GLU A 50 1.32 4.60 -2.23
CA GLU A 50 1.56 5.68 -3.18
C GLU A 50 2.10 6.95 -2.51
N GLY A 51 2.95 6.77 -1.50
CA GLY A 51 3.55 7.85 -0.73
C GLY A 51 2.67 8.47 0.35
N LYS A 52 1.41 8.02 0.50
CA LYS A 52 0.48 8.49 1.53
C LYS A 52 0.42 7.55 2.71
N VAL A 53 0.40 8.10 3.92
CA VAL A 53 0.24 7.33 5.16
C VAL A 53 -1.21 6.87 5.27
N VAL A 54 -1.45 5.56 5.14
CA VAL A 54 -2.78 4.95 5.28
C VAL A 54 -3.05 4.41 6.68
N SER A 55 -2.00 4.01 7.39
CA SER A 55 -2.10 3.61 8.80
C SER A 55 -0.82 3.96 9.56
N CYS A 56 -0.98 4.16 10.85
CA CYS A 56 0.08 4.55 11.75
C CYS A 56 -0.15 3.84 13.09
N THR A 57 0.82 3.03 13.49
CA THR A 57 0.73 2.21 14.70
C THR A 57 2.03 2.24 15.47
N VAL A 58 1.93 1.98 16.77
CA VAL A 58 3.07 1.79 17.65
C VAL A 58 2.92 0.47 18.35
N GLU A 59 3.98 -0.32 18.35
CA GLU A 59 4.05 -1.59 19.08
C GLU A 59 4.90 -1.40 20.34
N ASP A 60 4.38 -1.82 21.49
CA ASP A 60 5.14 -1.83 22.73
C ASP A 60 5.99 -3.10 22.88
N LYS A 61 6.71 -3.23 24.01
CA LYS A 61 7.52 -4.42 24.28
C LYS A 61 6.72 -5.71 24.50
N GLN A 62 5.42 -5.60 24.76
CA GLN A 62 4.52 -6.74 24.92
C GLN A 62 3.93 -7.19 23.57
N GLY A 63 4.30 -6.52 22.47
CA GLY A 63 3.72 -6.75 21.15
C GLY A 63 2.34 -6.13 20.99
N GLN A 64 1.88 -5.31 21.95
CA GLN A 64 0.59 -4.64 21.86
C GLN A 64 0.70 -3.47 20.89
N ARG A 65 -0.19 -3.47 19.89
CA ARG A 65 -0.27 -2.43 18.87
C ARG A 65 -1.32 -1.40 19.21
N PHE A 66 -0.92 -0.14 19.17
CA PHE A 66 -1.78 1.01 19.38
C PHE A 66 -1.86 1.80 18.09
N GLN A 67 -3.07 2.09 17.63
CA GLN A 67 -3.26 3.01 16.52
C GLN A 67 -2.99 4.42 17.02
N ILE A 68 -2.10 5.13 16.33
CA ILE A 68 -1.71 6.49 16.68
C ILE A 68 -1.86 7.39 15.47
N ASN A 69 -2.08 8.67 15.71
CA ASN A 69 -2.11 9.63 14.62
C ASN A 69 -0.68 9.88 14.10
N LYS A 70 -0.49 9.93 12.77
CA LYS A 70 0.78 10.26 12.12
C LYS A 70 1.36 11.58 12.64
N GLU A 71 0.52 12.58 12.91
CA GLU A 71 0.99 13.87 13.43
C GLU A 71 1.70 13.74 14.77
N VAL A 72 1.31 12.77 15.60
CA VAL A 72 1.96 12.50 16.88
C VAL A 72 3.37 11.93 16.65
N LEU A 73 3.54 11.01 15.71
CA LEU A 73 4.86 10.46 15.38
C LEU A 73 5.75 11.49 14.69
N THR A 74 5.20 12.32 13.80
CA THR A 74 5.94 13.42 13.16
C THR A 74 6.40 14.45 14.17
N ARG A 75 5.54 14.81 15.13
CA ARG A 75 5.90 15.71 16.24
C ARG A 75 6.94 15.07 17.15
N LEU A 76 6.77 13.79 17.50
CA LEU A 76 7.71 13.07 18.36
C LEU A 76 9.09 12.99 17.71
N ASP A 77 9.17 12.72 16.41
CA ASP A 77 10.41 12.72 15.64
C ASP A 77 11.06 14.11 15.59
N SER A 78 10.26 15.17 15.52
CA SER A 78 10.78 16.56 15.55
C SER A 78 11.27 16.99 16.93
N GLU A 79 10.62 16.52 18.01
CA GLU A 79 10.93 16.92 19.39
C GLU A 79 12.01 16.03 20.05
N LYS A 80 12.10 14.76 19.65
CA LYS A 80 12.94 13.72 20.29
C LYS A 80 13.82 12.95 19.30
N GLY A 81 13.61 13.13 18.01
CA GLY A 81 14.39 12.48 16.96
C GLY A 81 15.56 13.36 16.48
N PRO A 82 16.06 13.11 15.26
CA PRO A 82 15.48 12.20 14.28
C PRO A 82 15.66 10.72 14.66
N PHE A 83 14.59 9.92 14.52
CA PHE A 83 14.69 8.47 14.66
C PHE A 83 15.18 7.84 13.35
N GLU A 84 15.84 6.68 13.46
CA GLU A 84 16.33 5.92 12.30
C GLU A 84 15.16 5.21 11.59
N TRP A 85 14.37 5.98 10.86
CA TRP A 85 13.30 5.44 10.02
C TRP A 85 13.88 4.64 8.86
N THR A 86 13.40 3.42 8.70
CA THR A 86 13.75 2.57 7.56
C THR A 86 12.48 2.26 6.79
N LEU A 87 12.47 2.58 5.48
CA LEU A 87 11.43 2.09 4.58
C LEU A 87 11.75 0.67 4.18
N VAL A 88 10.94 -0.28 4.62
CA VAL A 88 10.93 -1.63 4.08
C VAL A 88 9.93 -1.64 2.93
N SER A 89 10.45 -1.66 1.70
CA SER A 89 9.64 -1.86 0.51
C SER A 89 8.92 -3.20 0.65
N SER A 90 7.60 -3.22 0.48
CA SER A 90 6.86 -4.47 0.39
C SER A 90 7.12 -5.11 -0.97
N SER A 91 8.36 -5.55 -1.24
CA SER A 91 8.61 -6.52 -2.28
C SER A 91 8.06 -7.85 -1.78
N SER A 92 6.94 -8.27 -2.34
CA SER A 92 6.23 -9.50 -1.99
C SER A 92 7.18 -10.70 -1.88
N THR A 93 7.39 -11.20 -0.67
CA THR A 93 7.62 -12.64 -0.44
C THR A 93 7.26 -12.97 1.00
N PRO A 94 5.98 -13.26 1.29
CA PRO A 94 5.64 -13.93 2.53
C PRO A 94 5.98 -15.41 2.36
N SER A 95 7.01 -15.89 3.06
CA SER A 95 7.08 -17.30 3.47
C SER A 95 5.92 -17.56 4.43
N ALA A 96 4.74 -17.82 3.86
CA ALA A 96 3.54 -18.13 4.59
C ALA A 96 3.56 -19.60 5.01
N VAL A 97 3.91 -19.87 6.26
CA VAL A 97 3.34 -21.03 6.95
C VAL A 97 1.90 -20.66 7.29
N ARG A 98 1.01 -21.05 6.37
CA ARG A 98 -0.32 -21.62 6.64
C ARG A 98 -1.17 -20.88 7.68
N SER A 99 -1.92 -19.91 7.16
CA SER A 99 -3.35 -19.73 7.45
C SER A 99 -3.88 -18.94 6.27
N GLU A 100 -4.59 -19.58 5.33
CA GLU A 100 -5.23 -18.93 4.19
C GLU A 100 -6.05 -17.73 4.67
N PRO A 101 -5.62 -16.48 4.40
CA PRO A 101 -6.55 -15.37 4.35
C PRO A 101 -7.24 -15.49 2.99
N ALA A 102 -8.57 -15.52 2.97
CA ALA A 102 -9.31 -15.46 1.70
C ALA A 102 -8.79 -14.25 0.92
N SER A 103 -8.05 -14.51 -0.16
CA SER A 103 -7.54 -13.45 -1.02
C SER A 103 -8.74 -12.65 -1.53
N PRO A 104 -8.68 -11.31 -1.54
CA PRO A 104 -9.75 -10.49 -2.05
C PRO A 104 -10.06 -10.87 -3.50
N HIS A 105 -11.28 -11.36 -3.75
CA HIS A 105 -11.70 -11.77 -5.08
C HIS A 105 -12.25 -10.57 -5.83
N LEU A 106 -11.85 -10.42 -7.09
CA LEU A 106 -12.41 -9.40 -7.97
C LEU A 106 -13.71 -9.93 -8.56
N ARG A 107 -14.80 -9.20 -8.35
CA ARG A 107 -16.11 -9.56 -8.91
C ARG A 107 -16.67 -8.42 -9.75
N ARG A 108 -17.18 -8.76 -10.94
CA ARG A 108 -17.92 -7.83 -11.79
C ARG A 108 -19.26 -7.52 -11.14
N VAL A 109 -19.54 -6.24 -10.94
CA VAL A 109 -20.81 -5.76 -10.38
C VAL A 109 -21.66 -5.01 -11.40
N ALA A 110 -21.05 -4.51 -12.48
CA ALA A 110 -21.73 -3.86 -13.59
C ALA A 110 -20.98 -4.10 -14.91
N PRO A 111 -21.66 -4.01 -16.07
CA PRO A 111 -21.00 -4.10 -17.37
C PRO A 111 -20.06 -2.90 -17.61
N LEU A 112 -18.93 -3.14 -18.30
CA LEU A 112 -18.01 -2.08 -18.70
C LEU A 112 -18.53 -1.37 -19.96
N GLU A 113 -19.07 -0.16 -19.79
CA GLU A 113 -19.58 0.65 -20.88
C GLU A 113 -18.46 1.50 -21.51
N LEU A 114 -17.67 0.90 -22.41
CA LEU A 114 -16.55 1.55 -23.11
C LEU A 114 -16.96 2.78 -23.93
N GLU A 115 -18.22 2.85 -24.34
CA GLU A 115 -18.79 3.97 -25.10
C GLU A 115 -18.94 5.22 -24.24
N LYS A 116 -19.15 5.09 -22.92
CA LYS A 116 -19.26 6.21 -21.98
C LYS A 116 -17.90 6.81 -21.59
N LEU A 117 -16.80 6.17 -21.98
CA LEU A 117 -15.43 6.66 -21.76
C LEU A 117 -15.03 7.65 -22.84
N ASP A 118 -15.70 8.80 -22.89
CA ASP A 118 -15.34 9.89 -23.81
C ASP A 118 -13.98 10.50 -23.43
N GLY A 119 -13.15 10.78 -24.44
CA GLY A 119 -11.78 11.28 -24.24
C GLY A 119 -10.71 10.21 -23.97
N TRP A 120 -11.09 8.93 -23.86
CA TRP A 120 -10.13 7.83 -23.67
C TRP A 120 -9.60 7.31 -25.00
N SER A 121 -8.29 7.12 -25.08
CA SER A 121 -7.66 6.51 -26.27
C SER A 121 -8.14 5.07 -26.48
N TYR A 122 -8.16 4.62 -27.74
CA TYR A 122 -8.49 3.23 -28.09
C TYR A 122 -7.64 2.22 -27.31
N ARG A 123 -6.35 2.53 -27.09
CA ARG A 123 -5.44 1.70 -26.31
C ARG A 123 -5.87 1.56 -24.85
N HIS A 124 -6.30 2.66 -24.21
CA HIS A 124 -6.79 2.60 -22.83
C HIS A 124 -8.09 1.79 -22.72
N LYS A 125 -9.03 1.98 -23.67
CA LYS A 125 -10.27 1.20 -23.73
C LYS A 125 -10.00 -0.30 -23.90
N MET A 126 -9.07 -0.66 -24.78
CA MET A 126 -8.64 -2.05 -24.96
C MET A 126 -8.02 -2.65 -23.69
N MET A 127 -7.15 -1.92 -22.99
CA MET A 127 -6.52 -2.41 -21.76
C MET A 127 -7.55 -2.65 -20.66
N LEU A 128 -8.49 -1.71 -20.46
CA LEU A 128 -9.59 -1.88 -19.51
C LEU A 128 -10.47 -3.08 -19.88
N SER A 129 -10.81 -3.25 -21.16
CA SER A 129 -11.58 -4.39 -21.63
C SER A 129 -10.87 -5.72 -21.37
N LEU A 130 -9.56 -5.80 -21.61
CA LEU A 130 -8.76 -7.01 -21.38
C LEU A 130 -8.74 -7.39 -19.90
N VAL A 131 -8.47 -6.41 -19.02
CA VAL A 131 -8.43 -6.65 -17.57
C VAL A 131 -9.82 -6.97 -17.04
N PHE A 132 -10.85 -6.28 -17.51
CA PHE A 132 -12.23 -6.55 -17.15
C PHE A 132 -12.67 -7.97 -17.56
N GLU A 133 -12.31 -8.42 -18.77
CA GLU A 133 -12.62 -9.79 -19.24
C GLU A 133 -11.89 -10.89 -18.47
N LEU A 134 -10.75 -10.57 -17.84
CA LEU A 134 -10.04 -11.52 -16.98
C LEU A 134 -10.67 -11.66 -15.59
N ILE A 135 -11.52 -10.73 -15.16
CA ILE A 135 -12.15 -10.77 -13.84
C ILE A 135 -13.42 -11.61 -13.93
N ASP A 136 -13.39 -12.89 -13.59
CA ASP A 136 -14.55 -13.80 -13.69
C ASP A 136 -15.36 -13.95 -12.38
N GLY A 137 -15.03 -13.18 -11.34
CA GLY A 137 -15.64 -13.33 -10.01
C GLY A 137 -14.94 -14.31 -9.09
N HIS A 138 -13.99 -15.09 -9.61
CA HIS A 138 -13.24 -16.12 -8.88
C HIS A 138 -11.73 -15.89 -8.89
N ARG A 139 -11.25 -14.89 -9.65
CA ARG A 139 -9.84 -14.55 -9.72
C ARG A 139 -9.45 -13.47 -8.72
N THR A 140 -8.30 -13.70 -8.10
CA THR A 140 -7.61 -12.72 -7.28
C THR A 140 -6.88 -11.71 -8.17
N ILE A 141 -6.45 -10.60 -7.57
CA ILE A 141 -5.62 -9.61 -8.28
C ILE A 141 -4.35 -10.27 -8.84
N ASP A 142 -3.75 -11.21 -8.11
CA ASP A 142 -2.55 -11.92 -8.55
C ASP A 142 -2.82 -12.87 -9.72
N ASP A 143 -3.99 -13.51 -9.77
CA ASP A 143 -4.40 -14.35 -10.90
C ASP A 143 -4.61 -13.52 -12.17
N VAL A 144 -5.19 -12.33 -12.04
CA VAL A 144 -5.37 -11.39 -13.16
C VAL A 144 -4.00 -10.89 -13.65
N LYS A 145 -3.08 -10.60 -12.74
CA LYS A 145 -1.69 -10.21 -13.06
C LYS A 145 -0.93 -11.32 -13.80
N ALA A 146 -1.11 -12.57 -13.39
CA ALA A 146 -0.46 -13.71 -14.00
C ALA A 146 -1.06 -14.07 -15.37
N ALA A 147 -2.36 -13.81 -15.59
CA ALA A 147 -3.07 -14.19 -16.81
C ALA A 147 -3.03 -13.10 -17.90
N ALA A 148 -2.86 -11.83 -17.56
CA ALA A 148 -2.87 -10.76 -18.54
C ALA A 148 -1.50 -10.63 -19.25
N PRO A 149 -1.45 -10.44 -20.57
CA PRO A 149 -0.21 -10.16 -21.31
C PRO A 149 0.19 -8.68 -21.20
N LEU A 150 0.03 -8.09 -20.01
CA LEU A 150 0.27 -6.66 -19.75
C LEU A 150 1.27 -6.50 -18.58
N PRO A 151 2.01 -5.39 -18.54
CA PRO A 151 2.85 -5.07 -17.39
C PRO A 151 2.03 -4.94 -16.10
N THR A 152 2.54 -5.44 -14.98
CA THR A 152 1.83 -5.46 -13.68
C THR A 152 1.31 -4.08 -13.26
N ASN A 153 2.10 -3.03 -13.49
CA ASN A 153 1.71 -1.65 -13.20
C ASN A 153 0.49 -1.19 -14.02
N VAL A 154 0.39 -1.63 -15.27
CA VAL A 154 -0.74 -1.31 -16.16
C VAL A 154 -2.00 -2.05 -15.71
N ILE A 155 -1.84 -3.28 -15.21
CA ILE A 155 -2.95 -4.09 -14.69
C ILE A 155 -3.50 -3.48 -13.41
N GLU A 156 -2.63 -3.05 -12.50
CA GLU A 156 -3.04 -2.37 -11.25
C GLU A 156 -3.79 -1.07 -11.54
N GLU A 157 -3.28 -0.25 -12.46
CA GLU A 157 -3.94 0.99 -12.87
C GLU A 157 -5.32 0.71 -13.49
N ALA A 158 -5.42 -0.30 -14.36
CA ALA A 158 -6.69 -0.72 -14.94
C ALA A 158 -7.68 -1.20 -13.86
N ILE A 159 -7.24 -1.98 -12.87
CA ILE A 159 -8.09 -2.44 -11.75
C ILE A 159 -8.57 -1.24 -10.92
N GLN A 160 -7.69 -0.28 -10.61
CA GLN A 160 -8.06 0.94 -9.88
C GLN A 160 -9.12 1.74 -10.63
N ILE A 161 -8.98 1.89 -11.96
CA ILE A 161 -9.98 2.58 -12.80
C ILE A 161 -11.31 1.83 -12.79
N LEU A 162 -11.30 0.50 -12.94
CA LEU A 162 -12.52 -0.31 -12.92
C LEU A 162 -13.24 -0.26 -11.55
N LEU A 163 -12.48 -0.19 -10.45
CA LEU A 163 -13.02 0.03 -9.10
C LEU A 163 -13.62 1.43 -8.96
N ALA A 164 -12.93 2.47 -9.44
CA ALA A 164 -13.41 3.85 -9.40
C ALA A 164 -14.69 4.03 -10.23
N MET A 165 -14.83 3.28 -11.32
CA MET A 165 -16.04 3.23 -12.15
C MET A 165 -17.17 2.39 -11.52
N ASN A 166 -16.93 1.75 -10.37
CA ASN A 166 -17.87 0.82 -9.72
C ASN A 166 -18.35 -0.31 -10.65
N VAL A 167 -17.52 -0.75 -11.59
CA VAL A 167 -17.85 -1.89 -12.49
C VAL A 167 -17.33 -3.21 -11.93
N ILE A 168 -16.35 -3.16 -11.03
CA ILE A 168 -15.87 -4.29 -10.24
C ILE A 168 -15.85 -3.93 -8.76
N ASN A 169 -15.91 -4.93 -7.87
CA ASN A 169 -15.69 -4.79 -6.45
C ASN A 169 -14.69 -5.83 -5.93
N ILE A 170 -14.20 -5.57 -4.72
CA ILE A 170 -13.34 -6.49 -3.98
C ILE A 170 -14.20 -7.13 -2.88
N SER A 171 -14.27 -8.47 -2.84
CA SER A 171 -14.96 -9.21 -1.78
C SER A 171 -14.02 -10.09 -0.96
#